data_AF-A0A2P1PRV3-F1
#
_entry.id   AF-A0A2P1PRV3-F1
#
_cell.length_a   1.000
_cell.length_b   1.000
_cell.length_c   1.000
_cell.angle_alpha   90.00
_cell.angle_beta   90.00
_cell.angle_gamma   90.00
#
_symmetry.space_group_name_H-M   'P 1'
#
loop_
_entity.id
_entity.type
_entity.pdbx_description
1 polymer ?
#
loop_
_entity_poly.entity_id
_entity_poly.type
_entity_poly.pdbx_seq_one_letter_code
_entity_poly.pdbx_strand_id
1 'polypeptide(L)'
;MLAVFVTISTVEITSRKKVSADIIGSKSSSRGGASPATDQLVVDAGEVGFVVQRPAPGGIVTLFASPYVVGTWSSLSRCWKDLNGDRQFMIAQPRVKGWMSDIASALCQPFQDACNAESTIGAALIRLPMGVAIGISTDPSESLSQGLDAYAEAVLGERRQPVRALITNHGDVLSEWQKAAKQSWRLGTLGTWQNDVLLKVWSEGKSPLALELCSLMAEAIARKQEIPSRWNPIFDALESKVRAMPPSLKVLQARKKRSS
;
A
#
# COMPACT_ATOMS: atom_id res chain seq x y z
N MET A 1 -42.43 -6.71 -2.71
CA MET A 1 -41.44 -6.40 -3.77
C MET A 1 -40.64 -5.21 -3.26
N LEU A 2 -39.56 -5.46 -2.52
CA LEU A 2 -38.84 -4.45 -1.72
C LEU A 2 -37.56 -4.04 -2.46
N ALA A 3 -37.53 -2.78 -2.91
CA ALA A 3 -36.34 -2.11 -3.41
C ALA A 3 -35.47 -1.69 -2.23
N VAL A 4 -34.23 -2.16 -2.17
CA VAL A 4 -33.22 -1.71 -1.21
C VAL A 4 -32.30 -0.73 -1.93
N PHE A 5 -32.42 0.54 -1.59
CA PHE A 5 -31.46 1.59 -1.97
C PHE A 5 -30.21 1.41 -1.11
N VAL A 6 -29.07 1.10 -1.73
CA VAL A 6 -27.76 1.11 -1.08
C VAL A 6 -27.11 2.45 -1.37
N THR A 7 -27.03 3.27 -0.33
CA THR A 7 -26.31 4.55 -0.34
C THR A 7 -24.81 4.27 -0.46
N ILE A 8 -24.20 4.72 -1.55
CA ILE A 8 -22.76 4.67 -1.78
C ILE A 8 -22.12 5.79 -0.98
N SER A 9 -21.44 5.47 0.13
CA SER A 9 -20.59 6.43 0.83
C SER A 9 -19.26 6.58 0.09
N THR A 10 -19.16 7.67 -0.65
CA THR A 10 -17.92 8.18 -1.25
C THR A 10 -16.93 8.51 -0.14
N VAL A 11 -15.77 7.85 -0.10
CA VAL A 11 -14.61 8.38 0.64
C VAL A 11 -14.07 9.55 -0.19
N GLU A 12 -14.62 10.75 0.04
CA GLU A 12 -14.06 11.98 -0.51
C GLU A 12 -12.74 12.29 0.19
N ILE A 13 -11.63 12.00 -0.48
CA ILE A 13 -10.31 12.53 -0.14
C ILE A 13 -10.31 14.01 -0.54
N THR A 14 -10.74 14.88 0.37
CA THR A 14 -10.79 16.33 0.14
C THR A 14 -9.44 16.96 0.45
N SER A 15 -8.73 17.41 -0.59
CA SER A 15 -7.62 18.36 -0.43
C SER A 15 -8.22 19.75 -0.24
N ARG A 16 -8.04 20.39 0.93
CA ARG A 16 -8.41 21.80 1.13
C ARG A 16 -7.19 22.66 1.45
N LYS A 17 -7.02 23.70 0.61
CA LYS A 17 -6.18 24.88 0.85
C LYS A 17 -6.62 25.57 2.14
N LYS A 18 -5.65 25.91 3.00
CA LYS A 18 -5.81 26.80 4.16
C LYS A 18 -6.28 28.19 3.70
N VAL A 19 -7.38 28.66 4.30
CA VAL A 19 -7.69 30.08 4.44
C VAL A 19 -8.04 30.31 5.91
N SER A 20 -7.25 31.17 6.57
CA SER A 20 -7.50 31.66 7.93
C SER A 20 -8.65 32.67 7.95
N ALA A 21 -9.50 32.64 8.97
CA ALA A 21 -10.09 33.81 9.62
C ALA A 21 -10.87 33.42 10.89
N ASP A 22 -10.84 34.33 11.85
CA ASP A 22 -11.19 34.22 13.27
C ASP A 22 -12.69 34.17 13.64
N ILE A 23 -12.96 33.50 14.77
CA ILE A 23 -13.76 33.85 15.97
C ILE A 23 -15.10 34.62 15.81
N ILE A 24 -16.20 34.07 16.40
CA ILE A 24 -17.00 34.58 17.55
C ILE A 24 -18.13 33.58 17.83
N GLY A 25 -18.38 33.29 19.12
CA GLY A 25 -19.23 32.18 19.58
C GLY A 25 -20.68 32.51 19.90
N SER A 26 -21.43 31.46 20.28
CA SER A 26 -22.64 31.55 21.10
C SER A 26 -23.07 30.16 21.57
N LYS A 27 -23.32 30.03 22.88
CA LYS A 27 -23.75 28.84 23.62
C LYS A 27 -25.19 28.42 23.24
N SER A 28 -25.43 27.12 23.10
CA SER A 28 -26.69 26.51 23.58
C SER A 28 -26.50 25.00 23.81
N SER A 29 -26.85 24.57 25.01
CA SER A 29 -26.88 23.19 25.47
C SER A 29 -28.03 22.39 24.86
N SER A 30 -27.75 21.22 24.32
CA SER A 30 -28.75 20.14 24.20
C SER A 30 -28.07 18.78 24.39
N ARG A 31 -28.50 18.08 25.44
CA ARG A 31 -28.21 16.66 25.70
C ARG A 31 -28.79 15.83 24.56
N GLY A 32 -27.96 14.99 23.94
CA GLY A 32 -28.36 14.01 22.94
C GLY A 32 -27.24 12.97 22.82
N GLY A 33 -27.62 11.69 22.83
CA GLY A 33 -26.75 10.54 23.08
C GLY A 33 -25.44 10.52 22.30
N ALA A 34 -24.37 10.14 22.99
CA ALA A 34 -23.07 9.87 22.42
C ALA A 34 -23.16 8.67 21.48
N SER A 35 -23.40 8.96 20.19
CA SER A 35 -22.98 8.10 19.10
C SER A 35 -21.45 7.99 19.17
N PRO A 36 -20.83 6.81 19.05
CA PRO A 36 -19.38 6.71 19.02
C PRO A 36 -18.91 7.51 17.81
N ALA A 37 -18.28 8.66 18.07
CA ALA A 37 -17.64 9.45 17.04
C ALA A 37 -16.70 8.52 16.28
N THR A 38 -17.04 8.21 15.04
CA THR A 38 -16.13 7.56 14.11
C THR A 38 -14.97 8.53 13.98
N ASP A 39 -13.84 8.18 14.59
CA ASP A 39 -12.63 9.00 14.61
C ASP A 39 -12.09 9.07 13.18
N GLN A 40 -12.70 9.93 12.36
CA GLN A 40 -12.29 10.24 11.01
C GLN A 40 -11.03 11.08 11.10
N LEU A 41 -9.91 10.43 11.39
CA LEU A 41 -8.61 11.03 11.20
C LEU A 41 -8.47 11.36 9.71
N VAL A 42 -8.51 12.65 9.39
CA VAL A 42 -8.22 13.17 8.05
C VAL A 42 -6.71 13.03 7.84
N VAL A 43 -6.31 11.93 7.21
CA VAL A 43 -4.92 11.72 6.78
C VAL A 43 -4.82 12.15 5.33
N ASP A 44 -3.90 13.07 5.04
CA ASP A 44 -3.64 13.46 3.66
C ASP A 44 -3.16 12.24 2.87
N ALA A 45 -3.62 12.08 1.63
CA ALA A 45 -3.23 10.93 0.79
C ALA A 45 -1.71 10.82 0.55
N GLY A 46 -0.95 11.89 0.81
CA GLY A 46 0.52 11.90 0.80
C GLY A 46 1.18 11.31 2.06
N GLU A 47 0.41 11.01 3.10
CA GLU A 47 0.87 10.49 4.39
C GLU A 47 0.41 9.05 4.64
N VAL A 48 -0.19 8.41 3.64
CA VAL A 48 -0.71 7.04 3.72
C VAL A 48 0.24 6.08 3.01
N GLY A 49 0.73 5.07 3.72
CA GLY A 49 1.42 3.92 3.16
C GLY A 49 0.53 2.67 3.14
N PHE A 50 1.04 1.62 2.52
CA PHE A 50 0.39 0.31 2.43
C PHE A 50 1.33 -0.77 2.93
N VAL A 51 0.77 -1.76 3.63
CA VAL A 51 1.48 -2.98 4.01
C VAL A 51 0.67 -4.19 3.57
N VAL A 52 1.31 -5.14 2.90
CA VAL A 52 0.69 -6.36 2.41
C VAL A 52 1.59 -7.55 2.72
N GLN A 53 1.00 -8.64 3.22
CA GLN A 53 1.66 -9.92 3.37
C GLN A 53 1.13 -10.90 2.32
N ARG A 54 2.01 -11.68 1.69
CA ARG A 54 1.62 -12.77 0.80
C ARG A 54 2.39 -14.03 1.15
N PRO A 55 1.71 -15.20 1.21
CA PRO A 55 2.41 -16.47 1.31
C PRO A 55 3.23 -16.68 0.05
N ALA A 56 4.42 -17.25 0.21
CA ALA A 56 5.32 -17.62 -0.88
C ALA A 56 5.96 -18.98 -0.60
N PRO A 57 6.44 -19.70 -1.62
CA PRO A 57 7.18 -20.93 -1.39
C PRO A 57 8.46 -20.65 -0.60
N GLY A 58 8.52 -21.19 0.62
CA GLY A 58 9.62 -20.95 1.54
C GLY A 58 9.43 -19.76 2.50
N GLY A 59 8.25 -19.12 2.53
CA GLY A 59 7.92 -18.18 3.60
C GLY A 59 6.78 -17.21 3.28
N ILE A 60 6.90 -15.99 3.79
CA ILE A 60 5.93 -14.91 3.69
C ILE A 60 6.68 -13.68 3.21
N VAL A 61 6.17 -13.08 2.15
CA VAL A 61 6.61 -11.80 1.63
C VAL A 61 5.81 -10.70 2.32
N THR A 62 6.48 -9.81 3.05
CA THR A 62 5.88 -8.56 3.51
C THR A 62 6.38 -7.41 2.64
N LEU A 63 5.44 -6.65 2.08
CA LEU A 63 5.73 -5.47 1.27
C LEU A 63 5.17 -4.23 1.96
N PHE A 64 6.01 -3.22 2.12
CA PHE A 64 5.67 -1.87 2.53
C PHE A 64 5.82 -0.93 1.34
N ALA A 65 4.81 -0.12 1.06
CA ALA A 65 4.89 0.93 0.06
C ALA A 65 4.54 2.29 0.69
N SER A 66 5.37 3.30 0.45
CA SER A 66 5.16 4.66 0.94
C SER A 66 5.28 5.68 -0.20
N PRO A 67 4.43 6.70 -0.25
CA PRO A 67 4.52 7.72 -1.28
C PRO A 67 5.76 8.58 -1.06
N TYR A 68 6.40 9.00 -2.16
CA TYR A 68 7.51 9.94 -2.10
C TYR A 68 7.08 11.40 -2.15
N VAL A 69 5.91 11.67 -2.72
CA VAL A 69 5.35 13.01 -2.86
C VAL A 69 3.85 12.97 -2.57
N VAL A 70 3.31 14.11 -2.16
CA VAL A 70 1.86 14.25 -2.00
C VAL A 70 1.18 14.02 -3.35
N GLY A 71 0.17 13.15 -3.36
CA GLY A 71 -0.61 12.86 -4.57
C GLY A 71 -0.10 11.71 -5.43
N THR A 72 0.90 10.92 -4.98
CA THR A 72 1.31 9.68 -5.67
C THR A 72 0.11 8.76 -5.95
N TRP A 73 -0.68 8.45 -4.91
CA TRP A 73 -1.82 7.53 -5.05
C TRP A 73 -2.99 8.10 -5.84
N SER A 74 -3.25 9.41 -5.71
CA SER A 74 -4.29 10.06 -6.52
C SER A 74 -3.88 10.16 -8.00
N SER A 75 -2.59 10.32 -8.29
CA SER A 75 -2.05 10.28 -9.66
C SER A 75 -2.20 8.90 -10.28
N LEU A 76 -1.93 7.83 -9.52
CA LEU A 76 -2.23 6.46 -9.95
C LEU A 76 -3.71 6.30 -10.30
N SER A 77 -4.61 6.73 -9.40
CA SER A 77 -6.05 6.63 -9.61
C SER A 77 -6.55 7.42 -10.82
N ARG A 78 -6.01 8.63 -11.04
CA ARG A 78 -6.34 9.46 -12.21
C ARG A 78 -5.86 8.80 -13.50
N CYS A 79 -4.58 8.40 -13.55
CA CYS A 79 -4.01 7.73 -14.71
C CYS A 79 -4.80 6.46 -15.08
N TRP A 80 -5.23 5.68 -14.08
CA TRP A 80 -6.01 4.47 -14.33
C TRP A 80 -7.44 4.76 -14.78
N LYS A 81 -8.05 5.84 -14.26
CA LYS A 81 -9.37 6.30 -14.71
C LYS A 81 -9.34 6.74 -16.17
N ASP A 82 -8.31 7.50 -16.56
CA ASP A 82 -8.14 7.98 -17.93
C ASP A 82 -7.93 6.79 -18.89
N LEU A 83 -7.05 5.84 -18.52
CA LEU A 83 -6.82 4.61 -19.27
C LEU A 83 -8.09 3.77 -19.45
N ASN A 84 -8.93 3.70 -18.41
CA ASN A 84 -10.21 2.99 -18.47
C ASN A 84 -11.21 3.70 -19.39
N GLY A 85 -11.26 5.04 -19.34
CA GLY A 85 -12.11 5.86 -20.21
C GLY A 85 -11.79 5.65 -21.68
N ASP A 86 -10.51 5.72 -22.06
CA ASP A 86 -10.06 5.55 -23.45
C ASP A 86 -10.40 4.16 -24.01
N ARG A 87 -10.42 3.14 -23.16
CA ARG A 87 -10.62 1.74 -23.57
C ARG A 87 -12.06 1.25 -23.48
N GLN A 88 -12.94 1.94 -22.74
CA GLN A 88 -14.36 1.60 -22.66
C GLN A 88 -15.09 1.76 -24.00
N PHE A 89 -14.64 2.68 -24.85
CA PHE A 89 -15.24 2.89 -26.17
C PHE A 89 -14.89 1.81 -27.20
N MET A 90 -14.01 0.86 -26.86
CA MET A 90 -13.48 -0.11 -27.82
C MET A 90 -13.97 -1.56 -27.66
N ILE A 91 -14.82 -1.92 -26.67
CA ILE A 91 -14.88 -3.34 -26.24
C ILE A 91 -16.26 -3.90 -25.86
N ALA A 92 -16.62 -5.03 -26.52
CA ALA A 92 -17.65 -6.01 -26.14
C ALA A 92 -17.07 -7.43 -25.81
N GLN A 93 -15.77 -7.54 -25.50
CA GLN A 93 -15.03 -8.79 -25.33
C GLN A 93 -14.69 -9.15 -23.86
N PRO A 94 -14.36 -10.44 -23.57
CA PRO A 94 -14.06 -10.90 -22.21
C PRO A 94 -12.81 -10.24 -21.59
N ARG A 95 -12.88 -9.98 -20.29
CA ARG A 95 -11.83 -9.33 -19.48
C ARG A 95 -10.68 -10.28 -19.13
N VAL A 96 -9.54 -9.72 -18.72
CA VAL A 96 -8.41 -10.48 -18.13
C VAL A 96 -8.93 -11.45 -17.07
N LYS A 97 -8.48 -12.71 -17.16
CA LYS A 97 -8.74 -13.77 -16.17
C LYS A 97 -7.43 -14.24 -15.54
N GLY A 98 -7.53 -14.77 -14.33
CA GLY A 98 -6.44 -15.42 -13.60
C GLY A 98 -5.88 -14.56 -12.47
N TRP A 99 -4.67 -14.91 -12.02
CA TRP A 99 -4.11 -14.43 -10.75
C TRP A 99 -4.17 -12.90 -10.56
N MET A 100 -3.93 -12.12 -11.62
CA MET A 100 -4.00 -10.67 -11.52
C MET A 100 -5.42 -10.16 -11.32
N SER A 101 -6.43 -10.71 -12.00
CA SER A 101 -7.82 -10.27 -11.84
C SER A 101 -8.36 -10.65 -10.46
N ASP A 102 -7.88 -11.75 -9.89
CA ASP A 102 -8.27 -12.24 -8.57
C ASP A 102 -7.73 -11.34 -7.46
N ILE A 103 -6.56 -10.71 -7.67
CA ILE A 103 -5.90 -9.84 -6.70
C ILE A 103 -6.23 -8.36 -6.93
N ALA A 104 -6.37 -7.96 -8.18
CA ALA A 104 -6.40 -6.57 -8.62
C ALA A 104 -7.38 -6.36 -9.77
N SER A 105 -8.64 -6.64 -9.49
CA SER A 105 -9.73 -6.54 -10.46
C SER A 105 -9.87 -5.14 -11.07
N ALA A 106 -9.62 -4.08 -10.29
CA ALA A 106 -9.69 -2.70 -10.76
C ALA A 106 -8.52 -2.37 -11.68
N LEU A 107 -7.32 -2.80 -11.32
CA LEU A 107 -6.14 -2.60 -12.16
C LEU A 107 -6.28 -3.34 -13.50
N CYS A 108 -6.89 -4.52 -13.49
CA CYS A 108 -7.09 -5.31 -14.71
C CYS A 108 -8.26 -4.84 -15.59
N GLN A 109 -9.18 -4.02 -15.07
CA GLN A 109 -10.40 -3.62 -15.77
C GLN A 109 -10.15 -3.05 -17.20
N PRO A 110 -9.14 -2.22 -17.46
CA PRO A 110 -8.91 -1.65 -18.79
C PRO A 110 -8.34 -2.64 -19.82
N PHE A 111 -8.10 -3.90 -19.46
CA PHE A 111 -7.37 -4.85 -20.28
C PHE A 111 -8.21 -6.08 -20.63
N GLN A 112 -7.89 -6.66 -21.79
CA GLN A 112 -8.40 -7.97 -22.23
C GLN A 112 -7.32 -9.05 -22.10
N ASP A 113 -6.07 -8.66 -22.31
CA ASP A 113 -4.92 -9.55 -22.33
C ASP A 113 -4.03 -9.34 -21.08
N ALA A 114 -3.59 -10.45 -20.49
CA ALA A 114 -2.80 -10.45 -19.27
C ALA A 114 -1.39 -9.87 -19.50
N CYS A 115 -0.75 -10.14 -20.63
CA CYS A 115 0.59 -9.63 -20.94
C CYS A 115 0.58 -8.10 -21.06
N ASN A 116 -0.46 -7.55 -21.69
CA ASN A 116 -0.69 -6.11 -21.79
C ASN A 116 -0.94 -5.46 -20.42
N ALA A 117 -1.73 -6.12 -19.57
CA ALA A 117 -1.95 -5.66 -18.20
C ALA A 117 -0.65 -5.69 -17.38
N GLU A 118 0.08 -6.81 -17.36
CA GLU A 118 1.35 -6.95 -16.63
C GLU A 118 2.37 -5.90 -17.07
N SER A 119 2.56 -5.73 -18.38
CA SER A 119 3.52 -4.77 -18.93
C SER A 119 3.14 -3.33 -18.62
N THR A 120 1.84 -2.98 -18.70
CA THR A 120 1.37 -1.62 -18.41
C THR A 120 1.47 -1.31 -16.91
N ILE A 121 1.10 -2.26 -16.05
CA ILE A 121 1.23 -2.13 -14.60
C ILE A 121 2.70 -2.00 -14.21
N GLY A 122 3.60 -2.82 -14.77
CA GLY A 122 5.05 -2.70 -14.57
C GLY A 122 5.60 -1.34 -15.02
N ALA A 123 5.15 -0.85 -16.18
CA ALA A 123 5.55 0.46 -16.69
C ALA A 123 5.03 1.63 -15.82
N ALA A 124 3.82 1.52 -15.26
CA ALA A 124 3.28 2.48 -14.30
C ALA A 124 4.05 2.45 -12.98
N LEU A 125 4.36 1.24 -12.49
CA LEU A 125 5.12 1.02 -11.27
C LEU A 125 6.46 1.75 -11.31
N ILE A 126 7.26 1.57 -12.36
CA ILE A 126 8.57 2.23 -12.50
C ILE A 126 8.46 3.75 -12.32
N ARG A 127 7.44 4.38 -12.92
CA ARG A 127 7.25 5.84 -12.92
C ARG A 127 6.63 6.38 -11.65
N LEU A 128 5.97 5.55 -10.85
CA LEU A 128 5.25 6.01 -9.65
C LEU A 128 6.24 6.46 -8.57
N PRO A 129 6.16 7.71 -8.07
CA PRO A 129 7.07 8.22 -7.04
C PRO A 129 6.69 7.65 -5.68
N MET A 130 7.22 6.47 -5.37
CA MET A 130 7.00 5.73 -4.13
C MET A 130 8.24 4.93 -3.74
N GLY A 131 8.42 4.74 -2.43
CA GLY A 131 9.38 3.84 -1.83
C GLY A 131 8.75 2.47 -1.60
N VAL A 132 9.59 1.44 -1.65
CA VAL A 132 9.19 0.06 -1.39
C VAL A 132 10.21 -0.60 -0.47
N ALA A 133 9.72 -1.24 0.59
CA ALA A 133 10.52 -2.03 1.51
C ALA A 133 9.94 -3.44 1.58
N ILE A 134 10.81 -4.45 1.59
CA ILE A 134 10.43 -5.86 1.45
C ILE A 134 11.10 -6.66 2.56
N GLY A 135 10.31 -7.47 3.27
CA GLY A 135 10.78 -8.51 4.19
C GLY A 135 10.36 -9.89 3.70
N ILE A 136 11.23 -10.88 3.88
CA ILE A 136 10.97 -12.27 3.47
C ILE A 136 11.45 -13.18 4.60
N SER A 137 10.52 -13.88 5.25
CA SER A 137 10.84 -14.90 6.26
C SER A 137 9.79 -15.99 6.28
N THR A 138 10.16 -17.17 6.78
CA THR A 138 9.21 -18.23 7.13
C THR A 138 8.27 -17.86 8.28
N ASP A 139 8.65 -16.91 9.13
CA ASP A 139 7.83 -16.40 10.23
C ASP A 139 7.15 -15.07 9.82
N PRO A 140 5.81 -14.94 9.94
CA PRO A 140 5.09 -13.72 9.59
C PRO A 140 5.62 -12.47 10.32
N SER A 141 5.87 -12.60 11.63
CA SER A 141 6.36 -11.51 12.48
C SER A 141 7.78 -11.09 12.10
N GLU A 142 8.66 -12.03 11.78
CA GLU A 142 10.00 -11.73 11.30
C GLU A 142 9.96 -11.07 9.91
N SER A 143 9.12 -11.55 8.99
CA SER A 143 8.94 -10.94 7.66
C SER A 143 8.48 -9.49 7.80
N LEU A 144 7.52 -9.23 8.69
CA LEU A 144 7.03 -7.90 9.00
C LEU A 144 8.13 -7.01 9.62
N SER A 145 8.89 -7.54 10.57
CA SER A 145 10.02 -6.84 11.21
C SER A 145 11.12 -6.46 10.20
N GLN A 146 11.49 -7.37 9.30
CA GLN A 146 12.45 -7.09 8.22
C GLN A 146 11.94 -6.00 7.27
N GLY A 147 10.65 -6.05 6.89
CA GLY A 147 10.02 -5.01 6.08
C GLY A 147 10.03 -3.64 6.78
N LEU A 148 9.81 -3.61 8.09
CA LEU A 148 9.87 -2.39 8.90
C LEU A 148 11.29 -1.83 9.02
N ASP A 149 12.29 -2.70 9.23
CA ASP A 149 13.70 -2.31 9.24
C ASP A 149 14.13 -1.70 7.91
N ALA A 150 13.70 -2.29 6.78
CA ALA A 150 13.95 -1.77 5.44
C ALA A 150 13.23 -0.45 5.19
N TYR A 151 11.99 -0.32 5.67
CA TYR A 151 11.22 0.92 5.56
C TYR A 151 11.87 2.05 6.37
N ALA A 152 12.25 1.80 7.62
CA ALA A 152 12.91 2.78 8.47
C ALA A 152 14.23 3.26 7.86
N GLU A 153 15.03 2.34 7.28
CA GLU A 153 16.25 2.70 6.56
C GLU A 153 15.93 3.59 5.36
N ALA A 154 14.92 3.25 4.55
CA ALA A 154 14.51 4.04 3.39
C ALA A 154 14.08 5.46 3.77
N VAL A 155 13.26 5.59 4.82
CA VAL A 155 12.80 6.89 5.33
C VAL A 155 13.99 7.74 5.82
N LEU A 156 14.89 7.15 6.60
CA LEU A 156 16.05 7.87 7.15
C LEU A 156 17.07 8.25 6.08
N GLY A 157 17.44 7.30 5.21
CA GLY A 157 18.45 7.50 4.18
C GLY A 157 18.03 8.58 3.17
N GLU A 158 16.73 8.69 2.91
CA GLU A 158 16.17 9.71 2.02
C GLU A 158 15.71 10.98 2.76
N ARG A 159 15.95 11.07 4.08
CA ARG A 159 15.52 12.18 4.96
C ARG A 159 14.04 12.53 4.82
N ARG A 160 13.20 11.51 4.69
CA ARG A 160 11.75 11.65 4.54
C ARG A 160 11.05 11.65 5.88
N GLN A 161 9.83 12.17 5.88
CA GLN A 161 8.92 11.94 7.00
C GLN A 161 8.30 10.54 6.85
N PRO A 162 8.19 9.78 7.94
CA PRO A 162 7.50 8.51 7.90
C PRO A 162 5.99 8.72 7.72
N VAL A 163 5.32 7.79 7.04
CA VAL A 163 3.87 7.82 6.80
C VAL A 163 3.08 7.85 8.10
N ARG A 164 1.98 8.59 8.17
CA ARG A 164 1.15 8.69 9.39
C ARG A 164 0.09 7.61 9.49
N ALA A 165 -0.25 6.96 8.37
CA ALA A 165 -1.13 5.81 8.36
C ALA A 165 -0.60 4.69 7.46
N LEU A 166 -0.91 3.46 7.84
CA LEU A 166 -0.66 2.25 7.06
C LEU A 166 -1.98 1.53 6.83
N ILE A 167 -2.23 1.15 5.57
CA ILE A 167 -3.41 0.40 5.18
C ILE A 167 -3.01 -1.02 4.77
N THR A 168 -3.73 -2.02 5.27
CA THR A 168 -3.56 -3.44 4.94
C THR A 168 -4.88 -4.08 4.55
N ASN A 169 -4.86 -5.15 3.74
CA ASN A 169 -6.02 -6.03 3.51
C ASN A 169 -5.99 -7.32 4.37
N HIS A 170 -5.01 -7.46 5.26
CA HIS A 170 -4.88 -8.62 6.14
C HIS A 170 -5.18 -8.24 7.58
N GLY A 171 -6.25 -8.81 8.15
CA GLY A 171 -6.70 -8.53 9.51
C GLY A 171 -5.69 -8.96 10.58
N ASP A 172 -4.99 -10.07 10.34
CA ASP A 172 -4.04 -10.65 11.30
C ASP A 172 -2.78 -9.80 11.51
N VAL A 173 -2.44 -8.94 10.53
CA VAL A 173 -1.31 -8.01 10.59
C VAL A 173 -1.38 -7.10 11.81
N LEU A 174 -2.57 -6.73 12.29
CA LEU A 174 -2.71 -5.87 13.48
C LEU A 174 -2.11 -6.53 14.73
N SER A 175 -2.30 -7.83 14.90
CA SER A 175 -1.80 -8.58 16.05
C SER A 175 -0.28 -8.80 15.96
N GLU A 176 0.23 -9.01 14.75
CA GLU A 176 1.65 -9.20 14.48
C GLU A 176 2.44 -7.89 14.52
N TRP A 177 1.80 -6.76 14.19
CA TRP A 177 2.40 -5.44 14.11
C TRP A 177 3.14 -5.06 15.39
N GLN A 178 2.47 -5.19 16.54
CA GLN A 178 3.07 -4.80 17.81
C GLN A 178 4.31 -5.64 18.16
N LYS A 179 4.27 -6.92 17.80
CA LYS A 179 5.41 -7.84 18.02
C LYS A 179 6.55 -7.48 17.07
N ALA A 180 6.28 -7.31 15.79
CA ALA A 180 7.27 -6.93 14.79
C ALA A 180 7.89 -5.56 15.06
N ALA A 181 7.07 -4.58 15.47
CA ALA A 181 7.53 -3.24 15.80
C ALA A 181 8.49 -3.24 17.01
N LYS A 182 8.22 -4.04 18.04
CA LYS A 182 9.14 -4.23 19.17
C LYS A 182 10.44 -4.96 18.79
N GLN A 183 10.39 -5.83 17.78
CA GLN A 183 11.55 -6.57 17.29
C GLN A 183 12.44 -5.74 16.35
N SER A 184 11.87 -4.75 15.68
CA SER A 184 12.61 -3.85 14.80
C SER A 184 13.41 -2.85 15.63
N TRP A 185 14.73 -3.05 15.66
CA TRP A 185 15.64 -2.13 16.34
C TRP A 185 15.76 -0.79 15.60
N ARG A 186 15.49 -0.76 14.29
CA ARG A 186 15.53 0.48 13.50
C ARG A 186 14.28 1.33 13.66
N LEU A 187 13.12 0.77 13.99
CA LEU A 187 11.94 1.61 14.23
C LEU A 187 12.15 2.61 15.37
N GLY A 188 12.96 2.27 16.38
CA GLY A 188 13.34 3.22 17.44
C GLY A 188 14.07 4.48 16.91
N THR A 189 14.70 4.39 15.74
CA THR A 189 15.35 5.56 15.10
C THR A 189 14.36 6.51 14.43
N LEU A 190 13.12 6.07 14.22
CA LEU A 190 12.00 6.92 13.79
C LEU A 190 11.28 7.59 14.98
N GLY A 191 11.85 7.53 16.19
CA GLY A 191 11.30 8.14 17.39
C GLY A 191 10.01 7.46 17.86
N THR A 192 8.95 8.24 18.06
CA THR A 192 7.65 7.75 18.53
C THR A 192 6.76 7.18 17.42
N TRP A 193 7.24 7.16 16.16
CA TRP A 193 6.45 6.78 14.99
C TRP A 193 5.67 5.47 15.16
N GLN A 194 6.29 4.44 15.73
CA GLN A 194 5.65 3.14 15.97
C GLN A 194 4.41 3.19 16.87
N ASN A 195 4.32 4.20 17.75
CA ASN A 195 3.19 4.46 18.63
C ASN A 195 2.15 5.39 17.99
N ASP A 196 2.60 6.26 17.08
CA ASP A 196 1.78 7.33 16.49
C ASP A 196 1.17 6.92 15.14
N VAL A 197 1.73 5.92 14.46
CA VAL A 197 1.26 5.45 13.16
C VAL A 197 -0.10 4.76 13.29
N LEU A 198 -1.04 5.20 12.45
CA LEU A 198 -2.37 4.62 12.39
C LEU A 198 -2.38 3.40 11.47
N LEU A 199 -2.48 2.20 12.03
CA LEU A 199 -2.66 0.98 11.25
C LEU A 199 -4.16 0.70 11.05
N LYS A 200 -4.61 0.63 9.80
CA LYS A 200 -5.99 0.37 9.41
C LYS A 200 -6.10 -0.85 8.50
N VAL A 201 -7.04 -1.74 8.81
CA VAL A 201 -7.42 -2.83 7.93
C VAL A 201 -8.51 -2.32 6.98
N TRP A 202 -8.27 -2.46 5.69
CA TRP A 202 -9.25 -2.20 4.65
C TRP A 202 -10.23 -3.37 4.58
N SER A 203 -11.42 -3.18 5.13
CA SER A 203 -12.49 -4.19 5.18
C SER A 203 -13.71 -3.84 4.32
N GLU A 204 -13.76 -2.66 3.74
CA GLU A 204 -14.98 -2.13 3.10
C GLU A 204 -14.85 -1.99 1.58
N GLY A 205 -15.85 -2.52 0.86
CA GLY A 205 -16.04 -2.26 -0.56
C GLY A 205 -14.88 -2.70 -1.45
N LYS A 206 -14.66 -1.94 -2.53
CA LYS A 206 -13.62 -2.22 -3.52
C LYS A 206 -12.27 -1.69 -3.03
N SER A 207 -11.25 -2.56 -3.09
CA SER A 207 -9.88 -2.20 -2.70
C SER A 207 -9.37 -0.97 -3.49
N PRO A 208 -8.71 0.00 -2.83
CA PRO A 208 -8.07 1.12 -3.51
C PRO A 208 -7.01 0.62 -4.49
N LEU A 209 -6.84 1.31 -5.62
CA LEU A 209 -5.87 0.92 -6.66
C LEU A 209 -4.44 0.76 -6.13
N ALA A 210 -4.05 1.58 -5.15
CA ALA A 210 -2.74 1.47 -4.52
C ALA A 210 -2.59 0.16 -3.70
N LEU A 211 -3.64 -0.28 -3.01
CA LEU A 211 -3.63 -1.54 -2.25
C LEU A 211 -3.68 -2.76 -3.19
N GLU A 212 -4.44 -2.68 -4.29
CA GLU A 212 -4.39 -3.69 -5.36
C GLU A 212 -2.98 -3.78 -5.98
N LEU A 213 -2.33 -2.65 -6.26
CA LEU A 213 -0.96 -2.61 -6.79
C LEU A 213 0.03 -3.24 -5.81
N CYS A 214 -0.06 -2.91 -4.52
CA CYS A 214 0.78 -3.50 -3.48
C CYS A 214 0.58 -5.01 -3.37
N SER A 215 -0.66 -5.48 -3.51
CA SER A 215 -0.95 -6.91 -3.52
C SER A 215 -0.37 -7.61 -4.74
N LEU A 216 -0.44 -7.01 -5.94
CA LEU A 216 0.20 -7.55 -7.14
C LEU A 216 1.72 -7.60 -7.01
N MET A 217 2.35 -6.58 -6.41
CA MET A 217 3.79 -6.55 -6.19
C MET A 217 4.23 -7.67 -5.23
N ALA A 218 3.53 -7.83 -4.10
CA ALA A 218 3.83 -8.89 -3.13
C ALA A 218 3.66 -10.28 -3.76
N GLU A 219 2.58 -10.48 -4.53
CA GLU A 219 2.35 -11.73 -5.26
C GLU A 219 3.41 -11.96 -6.35
N ALA A 220 3.82 -10.93 -7.07
CA ALA A 220 4.86 -11.04 -8.10
C ALA A 220 6.20 -11.52 -7.50
N ILE A 221 6.55 -11.07 -6.30
CA ILE A 221 7.70 -11.59 -5.53
C ILE A 221 7.49 -13.05 -5.19
N ALA A 222 6.33 -13.42 -4.61
CA ALA A 222 6.02 -14.79 -4.22
C ALA A 222 6.14 -15.77 -5.40
N ARG A 223 5.58 -15.40 -6.56
CA ARG A 223 5.66 -16.18 -7.80
C ARG A 223 7.07 -16.28 -8.36
N LYS A 224 7.90 -15.25 -8.20
CA LYS A 224 9.32 -15.28 -8.58
C LYS A 224 10.13 -16.21 -7.67
N GLN A 225 9.79 -16.30 -6.38
CA GLN A 225 10.40 -17.26 -5.47
C GLN A 225 10.03 -18.70 -5.84
N GLU A 226 8.78 -18.93 -6.25
CA GLU A 226 8.32 -20.24 -6.73
C GLU A 226 9.05 -20.70 -7.99
N ILE A 227 9.13 -19.81 -8.98
CA ILE A 227 9.70 -20.10 -10.31
C ILE A 227 10.66 -18.96 -10.68
N PRO A 228 11.94 -19.04 -10.29
CA PRO A 228 12.91 -17.96 -10.53
C PRO A 228 13.12 -17.60 -12.00
N SER A 229 12.99 -18.58 -12.91
CA SER A 229 13.11 -18.38 -14.36
C SER A 229 11.88 -17.74 -15.00
N ARG A 230 10.77 -17.62 -14.27
CA ARG A 230 9.53 -17.04 -14.81
C ARG A 230 9.73 -15.57 -15.11
N TRP A 231 9.39 -15.17 -16.32
CA TRP A 231 9.30 -13.77 -16.69
C TRP A 231 8.06 -13.14 -16.04
N ASN A 232 8.24 -11.97 -15.40
CA ASN A 232 7.17 -11.25 -14.72
C ASN A 232 7.48 -9.75 -14.76
N PRO A 233 6.85 -8.99 -15.67
CA PRO A 233 7.10 -7.55 -15.84
C PRO A 233 6.88 -6.73 -14.57
N ILE A 234 5.96 -7.15 -13.68
CA ILE A 234 5.69 -6.46 -12.41
C ILE A 234 6.86 -6.68 -11.44
N PHE A 235 7.39 -7.90 -11.36
CA PHE A 235 8.58 -8.20 -10.56
C PHE A 235 9.81 -7.44 -11.10
N ASP A 236 10.04 -7.48 -12.41
CA ASP A 236 11.20 -6.82 -13.03
C ASP A 236 11.17 -5.30 -12.81
N ALA A 237 9.97 -4.70 -12.91
CA ALA A 237 9.74 -3.28 -12.58
C ALA A 237 10.00 -2.97 -11.09
N LEU A 238 9.55 -3.84 -10.20
CA LEU A 238 9.78 -3.71 -8.76
C LEU A 238 11.26 -3.82 -8.42
N GLU A 239 11.95 -4.82 -8.97
CA GLU A 239 13.38 -5.01 -8.79
C GLU A 239 14.16 -3.80 -9.31
N SER A 240 13.81 -3.28 -10.49
CA SER A 240 14.39 -2.06 -11.03
C SER A 240 14.20 -0.87 -10.07
N LYS A 241 13.01 -0.71 -9.49
CA LYS A 241 12.72 0.36 -8.51
C LYS A 241 13.56 0.22 -7.24
N VAL A 242 13.67 -0.98 -6.67
CA VAL A 242 14.52 -1.24 -5.49
C VAL A 242 16.00 -1.03 -5.82
N ARG A 243 16.46 -1.46 -7.00
CA ARG A 243 17.84 -1.24 -7.45
C ARG A 243 18.15 0.23 -7.70
N ALA A 244 17.17 1.04 -8.09
CA ALA A 244 17.33 2.48 -8.29
C ALA A 244 17.41 3.26 -6.97
N MET A 245 17.04 2.66 -5.83
CA MET A 245 17.19 3.29 -4.52
C MET A 245 18.68 3.50 -4.17
N PRO A 246 19.01 4.59 -3.43
CA PRO A 246 20.38 4.88 -3.01
C PRO A 246 21.07 3.67 -2.35
N PRO A 247 22.38 3.43 -2.61
CA PRO A 247 23.12 2.27 -2.07
C PRO A 247 23.08 2.14 -0.55
N SER A 248 22.91 3.24 0.18
CA SER A 248 22.71 3.26 1.63
C SER A 248 21.49 2.46 2.10
N LEU A 249 20.56 2.12 1.20
CA LEU A 249 19.33 1.36 1.47
C LEU A 249 19.40 -0.11 1.03
N LYS A 250 20.49 -0.54 0.37
CA LYS A 250 20.65 -1.89 -0.18
C LYS A 250 21.26 -2.89 0.82
N VAL A 251 21.50 -2.48 2.07
CA VAL A 251 22.39 -3.17 3.03
C VAL A 251 21.69 -4.34 3.78
N LEU A 252 20.45 -4.71 3.44
CA LEU A 252 19.75 -5.82 4.11
C LEU A 252 19.95 -7.20 3.49
N GLN A 253 20.78 -7.37 2.46
CA GLN A 253 20.99 -8.70 1.84
C GLN A 253 21.91 -9.66 2.61
N ALA A 254 22.49 -9.30 3.76
CA ALA A 254 23.39 -10.21 4.45
C ALA A 254 23.37 -10.08 5.98
N ARG A 255 22.24 -10.39 6.61
CA ARG A 255 22.30 -10.95 7.97
C ARG A 255 22.74 -12.42 7.86
N LYS A 256 23.98 -12.65 7.43
CA LYS A 256 24.67 -13.91 7.70
C LYS A 256 24.64 -14.06 9.21
N LYS A 257 23.96 -15.11 9.70
CA LYS A 257 24.07 -15.60 11.08
C LYS A 257 25.53 -15.47 11.53
N ARG A 258 25.84 -14.49 12.38
CA ARG A 258 26.99 -14.62 13.26
C ARG A 258 26.53 -15.62 14.33
N SER A 259 26.84 -16.89 14.07
CA SER A 259 26.87 -17.90 15.11
C SER A 259 27.92 -17.49 16.13
N SER A 260 27.47 -17.09 17.31
CA SER A 260 28.24 -17.23 18.55
C SER A 260 28.03 -18.63 19.09
#